data_AF-X0SYF3-F1
#
_entry.id   AF-X0SYF3-F1
#
_cell.length_a   1.000
_cell.length_b   1.000
_cell.length_c   1.000
_cell.angle_alpha   90.00
_cell.angle_beta   90.00
_cell.angle_gamma   90.00
#
_symmetry.space_group_name_H-M   'P 1'
#
loop_
_entity.id
_entity.type
_entity.pdbx_description
1 polymer ?
#
loop_
_entity_poly.entity_id
_entity_poly.type
_entity_poly.pdbx_seq_one_letter_code
_entity_poly.pdbx_strand_id
1 'polypeptide(L)'
;KAPPRNVIKAPPRDFMKENVDRWNAALERAGGDFAAWEKKVAPFHDDVRQALESRPAEFSGIVGLDGFLFFRRSLEVFVAGDLRKQKEGLNPFPVIVGFKKQLDDRGIDLLFCPIPVKAAVMPGKLSANAPPASGPYVNPYTTKLLAELAEAGVECVDLMPAFMAERDKPATEPFYMKLDTHWSHRALRVAASVFAERIKGYDWYPELVKEPVAYTVKKVTVKRRGDIVVGPRMLPAAERIKYAPMKLHAEQVLKPDGSFYKDDESSPIVVLGDS
;
A
#
# COMPACT_ATOMS: atom_id res chain seq x y z
N LYS A 1 -46.61 -27.16 -3.37
CA LYS A 1 -45.23 -26.88 -3.85
C LYS A 1 -45.10 -25.36 -3.97
N ALA A 2 -44.26 -24.72 -3.16
CA ALA A 2 -43.96 -23.30 -3.33
C ALA A 2 -43.14 -23.09 -4.62
N PRO A 3 -43.35 -22.00 -5.37
CA PRO A 3 -42.54 -21.73 -6.56
C PRO A 3 -41.09 -21.44 -6.14
N PRO A 4 -40.09 -21.78 -6.97
CA PRO A 4 -38.71 -21.46 -6.68
C PRO A 4 -38.56 -19.94 -6.58
N ARG A 5 -38.00 -19.46 -5.47
CA ARG A 5 -37.56 -18.07 -5.35
C ARG A 5 -36.50 -17.85 -6.42
N ASN A 6 -36.80 -17.01 -7.41
CA ASN A 6 -35.78 -16.42 -8.27
C ASN A 6 -34.85 -15.62 -7.37
N VAL A 7 -33.72 -16.24 -6.99
CA VAL A 7 -32.60 -15.52 -6.39
C VAL A 7 -32.00 -14.72 -7.53
N ILE A 8 -32.42 -13.46 -7.63
CA ILE A 8 -31.70 -12.48 -8.44
C ILE A 8 -30.31 -12.40 -7.84
N LYS A 9 -29.32 -13.07 -8.45
CA LYS A 9 -27.92 -12.91 -8.07
C LYS A 9 -27.61 -11.44 -8.27
N ALA A 10 -27.11 -10.78 -7.23
CA ALA A 10 -26.58 -9.43 -7.37
C ALA A 10 -25.54 -9.43 -8.51
N PRO A 11 -25.49 -8.37 -9.33
CA PRO A 11 -24.46 -8.25 -10.34
C PRO A 11 -23.07 -8.37 -9.67
N PRO A 12 -22.07 -8.93 -10.38
CA PRO A 12 -20.70 -8.97 -9.88
C PRO A 12 -20.26 -7.57 -9.44
N ARG A 13 -19.51 -7.51 -8.35
CA ARG A 13 -19.01 -6.25 -7.79
C ARG A 13 -18.06 -5.60 -8.79
N ASP A 14 -18.37 -4.38 -9.24
CA ASP A 14 -17.49 -3.61 -10.11
C ASP A 14 -16.51 -2.80 -9.26
N PHE A 15 -15.39 -3.43 -8.95
CA PHE A 15 -14.37 -2.86 -8.11
C PHE A 15 -13.69 -1.62 -8.69
N MET A 16 -13.57 -1.52 -10.03
CA MET A 16 -12.99 -0.36 -10.68
C MET A 16 -13.94 0.83 -10.55
N LYS A 17 -15.22 0.63 -10.86
CA LYS A 17 -16.23 1.68 -10.69
C LYS A 17 -16.30 2.17 -9.26
N GLU A 18 -16.33 1.27 -8.27
CA GLU A 18 -16.35 1.67 -6.86
C GLU A 18 -15.13 2.50 -6.43
N ASN A 19 -13.95 2.18 -6.97
CA ASN A 19 -12.76 2.97 -6.73
C ASN A 19 -12.87 4.35 -7.35
N VAL A 20 -13.28 4.44 -8.62
CA VAL A 20 -13.48 5.71 -9.34
C VAL A 20 -14.51 6.58 -8.63
N ASP A 21 -15.66 6.02 -8.25
CA ASP A 21 -16.71 6.72 -7.50
C ASP A 21 -16.16 7.29 -6.18
N ARG A 22 -15.34 6.50 -5.45
CA ARG A 22 -14.74 6.93 -4.19
C ARG A 22 -13.71 8.04 -4.38
N TRP A 23 -12.88 7.96 -5.42
CA TRP A 23 -11.87 8.97 -5.73
C TRP A 23 -12.51 10.28 -6.16
N ASN A 24 -13.54 10.23 -7.00
CA ASN A 24 -14.33 11.40 -7.38
C ASN A 24 -15.00 12.03 -6.15
N ALA A 25 -15.63 11.23 -5.29
CA ALA A 25 -16.21 11.74 -4.05
C ALA A 25 -15.16 12.35 -3.10
N ALA A 26 -13.92 11.84 -3.10
CA ALA A 26 -12.83 12.44 -2.33
C ALA A 26 -12.39 13.79 -2.91
N LEU A 27 -12.29 13.90 -4.23
CA LEU A 27 -12.00 15.15 -4.94
C LEU A 27 -13.07 16.21 -4.66
N GLU A 28 -14.35 15.85 -4.74
CA GLU A 28 -15.48 16.74 -4.42
C GLU A 28 -15.42 17.26 -2.98
N ARG A 29 -15.22 16.37 -1.99
CA ARG A 29 -15.01 16.79 -0.59
C ARG A 29 -13.78 17.69 -0.42
N ALA A 30 -12.78 17.51 -1.27
CA ALA A 30 -11.57 18.31 -1.28
C ALA A 30 -11.72 19.66 -2.02
N GLY A 31 -12.85 19.92 -2.68
CA GLY A 31 -13.14 21.20 -3.34
C GLY A 31 -13.35 21.09 -4.85
N GLY A 32 -13.43 19.88 -5.40
CA GLY A 32 -13.71 19.62 -6.82
C GLY A 32 -12.48 19.70 -7.74
N ASP A 33 -11.34 20.18 -7.25
CA ASP A 33 -10.10 20.26 -8.02
C ASP A 33 -8.86 19.85 -7.20
N PHE A 34 -7.85 19.31 -7.89
CA PHE A 34 -6.65 18.77 -7.23
C PHE A 34 -5.77 19.85 -6.60
N ALA A 35 -5.79 21.09 -7.11
CA ALA A 35 -5.02 22.19 -6.53
C ALA A 35 -5.65 22.68 -5.21
N ALA A 36 -6.99 22.71 -5.12
CA ALA A 36 -7.71 22.96 -3.88
C ALA A 36 -7.45 21.83 -2.87
N TRP A 37 -7.41 20.57 -3.31
CA TRP A 37 -7.03 19.46 -2.44
C TRP A 37 -5.59 19.63 -1.93
N GLU A 38 -4.63 19.91 -2.82
CA GLU A 38 -3.23 20.17 -2.46
C GLU A 38 -3.11 21.28 -1.42
N LYS A 39 -3.84 22.40 -1.59
CA LYS A 39 -3.89 23.49 -0.62
C LYS A 39 -4.42 23.05 0.75
N LYS A 40 -5.40 22.14 0.80
CA LYS A 40 -5.95 21.60 2.06
C LYS A 40 -4.94 20.73 2.81
N VAL A 41 -4.08 20.01 2.11
CA VAL A 41 -3.05 19.14 2.72
C VAL A 41 -1.69 19.82 2.88
N ALA A 42 -1.53 21.03 2.34
CA ALA A 42 -0.29 21.80 2.34
C ALA A 42 0.38 21.90 3.73
N PRO A 43 -0.33 22.18 4.85
CA PRO A 43 0.33 22.27 6.15
C PRO A 43 1.11 21.01 6.53
N PHE A 44 0.56 19.81 6.28
CA PHE A 44 1.27 18.57 6.56
C PHE A 44 2.35 18.26 5.51
N HIS A 45 2.13 18.64 4.25
CA HIS A 45 3.18 18.53 3.22
C HIS A 45 4.39 19.41 3.55
N ASP A 46 4.17 20.59 4.13
CA ASP A 46 5.24 21.49 4.57
C ASP A 46 6.03 20.89 5.74
N ASP A 47 5.35 20.25 6.71
CA ASP A 47 6.05 19.48 7.75
C ASP A 47 6.93 18.35 7.16
N VAL A 48 6.44 17.66 6.13
CA VAL A 48 7.20 16.60 5.45
C VAL A 48 8.41 17.18 4.72
N ARG A 49 8.26 18.32 4.03
CA ARG A 49 9.37 19.02 3.37
C ARG A 49 10.41 19.49 4.39
N GLN A 50 9.97 20.06 5.51
CA GLN A 50 10.86 20.46 6.59
C GLN A 50 11.65 19.25 7.15
N ALA A 51 10.99 18.10 7.33
CA ALA A 51 11.66 16.87 7.76
C ALA A 51 12.72 16.40 6.75
N LEU A 52 12.45 16.53 5.44
CA LEU A 52 13.39 16.20 4.36
C LEU A 52 14.59 17.15 4.32
N GLU A 53 14.36 18.45 4.52
CA GLU A 53 15.38 19.51 4.48
C GLU A 53 16.26 19.53 5.73
N SER A 54 15.70 19.19 6.91
CA SER A 54 16.45 19.13 8.17
C SER A 54 17.50 18.00 8.21
N ARG A 55 17.47 17.09 7.24
CA ARG A 55 18.38 15.96 7.14
C ARG A 55 19.32 16.13 5.94
N PRO A 56 20.64 15.92 6.09
CA PRO A 56 21.55 15.90 4.94
C PRO A 56 21.11 14.89 3.87
N ALA A 57 21.23 15.27 2.60
CA ALA A 57 20.74 14.48 1.46
C ALA A 57 21.45 13.13 1.30
N GLU A 58 22.68 13.00 1.82
CA GLU A 58 23.41 11.74 1.85
C GLU A 58 22.76 10.67 2.73
N PHE A 59 21.89 11.06 3.68
CA PHE A 59 21.15 10.14 4.54
C PHE A 59 19.70 9.96 4.05
N SER A 60 19.33 8.71 3.83
CA SER A 60 17.99 8.32 3.38
C SER A 60 17.02 8.02 4.53
N GLY A 61 17.52 7.90 5.77
CA GLY A 61 16.69 7.74 6.96
C GLY A 61 16.33 9.10 7.56
N ILE A 62 15.02 9.35 7.67
CA ILE A 62 14.43 10.52 8.32
C ILE A 62 13.92 10.10 9.70
N VAL A 63 14.28 10.86 10.72
CA VAL A 63 13.86 10.62 12.10
C VAL A 63 12.49 11.25 12.32
N GLY A 64 11.52 10.45 12.75
CA GLY A 64 10.19 10.93 13.15
C GLY A 64 9.99 10.89 14.66
N LEU A 65 8.72 10.94 15.06
CA LEU A 65 8.28 10.93 16.45
C LEU A 65 8.17 9.51 17.01
N ASP A 66 8.17 9.43 18.34
CA ASP A 66 8.10 8.18 19.10
C ASP A 66 9.15 7.14 18.66
N GLY A 67 10.27 7.57 18.05
CA GLY A 67 11.32 6.70 17.51
C GLY A 67 10.97 6.01 16.18
N PHE A 68 9.93 6.44 15.48
CA PHE A 68 9.69 6.02 14.10
C PHE A 68 10.76 6.57 13.16
N LEU A 69 11.09 5.76 12.15
CA LEU A 69 11.96 6.14 11.05
C LEU A 69 11.18 6.08 9.74
N PHE A 70 11.51 7.01 8.85
CA PHE A 70 10.91 7.16 7.54
C PHE A 70 11.98 7.11 6.46
N PHE A 71 11.60 6.62 5.29
CA PHE A 71 12.48 6.59 4.13
C PHE A 71 12.30 7.86 3.30
N ARG A 72 13.42 8.54 3.04
CA ARG A 72 13.48 9.80 2.29
C ARG A 72 12.70 9.74 0.98
N ARG A 73 12.94 8.73 0.13
CA ARG A 73 12.29 8.65 -1.19
C ARG A 73 10.77 8.49 -1.10
N SER A 74 10.27 7.76 -0.11
CA SER A 74 8.82 7.64 0.10
C SER A 74 8.20 8.99 0.50
N LEU A 75 8.93 9.80 1.27
CA LEU A 75 8.50 11.17 1.61
C LEU A 75 8.63 12.12 0.43
N GLU A 76 9.65 11.97 -0.41
CA GLU A 76 9.81 12.76 -1.64
C GLU A 76 8.64 12.52 -2.60
N VAL A 77 8.26 11.26 -2.85
CA VAL A 77 7.07 10.90 -3.65
C VAL A 77 5.79 11.44 -3.01
N PHE A 78 5.72 11.45 -1.67
CA PHE A 78 4.58 11.97 -0.93
C PHE A 78 4.34 13.48 -1.16
N VAL A 79 5.39 14.26 -1.42
CA VAL A 79 5.30 15.71 -1.69
C VAL A 79 5.65 16.09 -3.12
N ALA A 80 5.76 15.12 -4.04
CA ALA A 80 6.21 15.33 -5.42
C ALA A 80 5.21 16.07 -6.33
N GLY A 81 4.02 16.41 -5.82
CA GLY A 81 2.94 16.99 -6.62
C GLY A 81 2.43 16.00 -7.67
N ASP A 82 2.11 16.50 -8.87
CA ASP A 82 1.55 15.70 -9.96
C ASP A 82 2.55 14.66 -10.48
N LEU A 83 2.25 13.38 -10.24
CA LEU A 83 3.07 12.25 -10.69
C LEU A 83 3.13 12.12 -12.21
N ARG A 84 2.25 12.79 -12.96
CA ARG A 84 2.30 12.88 -14.42
C ARG A 84 3.27 13.95 -14.92
N LYS A 85 3.63 14.91 -14.07
CA LYS A 85 4.52 16.05 -14.40
C LYS A 85 5.92 15.88 -13.81
N GLN A 86 6.38 14.63 -13.75
CA GLN A 86 7.74 14.32 -13.31
C GLN A 86 8.74 14.51 -14.45
N LYS A 87 10.04 14.54 -14.13
CA LYS A 87 11.12 14.59 -15.12
C LYS A 87 11.00 13.41 -16.10
N GLU A 88 11.59 13.55 -17.28
CA GLU A 88 11.61 12.50 -18.30
C GLU A 88 12.08 11.16 -17.70
N GLY A 89 11.36 10.08 -18.03
CA GLY A 89 11.59 8.75 -17.50
C GLY A 89 11.02 8.48 -16.10
N LEU A 90 10.48 9.47 -15.39
CA LEU A 90 9.91 9.30 -14.03
C LEU A 90 8.38 9.38 -13.97
N ASN A 91 7.70 9.64 -15.10
CA ASN A 91 6.25 9.57 -15.18
C ASN A 91 5.83 8.08 -15.23
N PRO A 92 5.14 7.55 -14.20
CA PRO A 92 4.86 6.12 -14.09
C PRO A 92 3.74 5.65 -15.03
N PHE A 93 2.83 6.54 -15.42
CA PHE A 93 1.64 6.18 -16.20
C PHE A 93 1.94 5.48 -17.54
N PRO A 94 2.78 6.01 -18.46
CA PRO A 94 3.01 5.33 -19.74
C PRO A 94 3.64 3.95 -19.56
N VAL A 95 4.47 3.77 -18.53
CA VAL A 95 5.11 2.49 -18.22
C VAL A 95 4.07 1.47 -17.72
N ILE A 96 3.19 1.88 -16.80
CA ILE A 96 2.15 0.99 -16.25
C ILE A 96 1.14 0.60 -17.34
N VAL A 97 0.66 1.56 -18.13
CA VAL A 97 -0.27 1.29 -19.24
C VAL A 97 0.39 0.41 -20.32
N GLY A 98 1.66 0.68 -20.64
CA GLY A 98 2.43 -0.16 -21.56
C GLY A 98 2.62 -1.59 -21.05
N PHE A 99 2.84 -1.76 -19.74
CA PHE A 99 2.94 -3.08 -19.11
C PHE A 99 1.60 -3.82 -19.10
N LYS A 100 0.49 -3.13 -18.76
CA LYS A 100 -0.87 -3.67 -18.89
C LYS A 100 -1.13 -4.21 -20.28
N LYS A 101 -0.81 -3.42 -21.32
CA LYS A 101 -1.00 -3.85 -22.71
C LYS A 101 -0.21 -5.14 -23.02
N GLN A 102 1.03 -5.23 -22.57
CA GLN A 102 1.85 -6.44 -22.80
C GLN A 102 1.26 -7.68 -22.12
N LEU A 103 0.64 -7.52 -20.95
CA LEU A 103 -0.05 -8.61 -20.25
C LEU A 103 -1.36 -8.98 -20.95
N ASP A 104 -2.14 -8.00 -21.41
CA ASP A 104 -3.36 -8.22 -22.18
C ASP A 104 -3.11 -8.98 -23.49
N ASP A 105 -2.03 -8.64 -24.21
CA ASP A 105 -1.61 -9.34 -25.42
C ASP A 105 -1.27 -10.83 -25.16
N ARG A 106 -1.15 -11.23 -23.88
CA ARG A 106 -0.90 -12.61 -23.42
C ARG A 106 -2.09 -13.22 -22.66
N GLY A 107 -3.21 -12.50 -22.56
CA GLY A 107 -4.38 -12.93 -21.79
C GLY A 107 -4.14 -12.98 -20.28
N ILE A 108 -3.27 -12.11 -19.77
CA ILE A 108 -2.93 -12.02 -18.33
C ILE A 108 -3.57 -10.76 -17.75
N ASP A 109 -4.35 -10.92 -16.69
CA ASP A 109 -4.90 -9.81 -15.92
C ASP A 109 -3.81 -9.09 -15.10
N LEU A 110 -3.86 -7.76 -15.04
CA LEU A 110 -3.01 -6.95 -14.17
C LEU A 110 -3.85 -6.33 -13.06
N LEU A 111 -3.50 -6.68 -11.82
CA LEU A 111 -3.99 -6.02 -10.61
C LEU A 111 -2.89 -5.12 -10.03
N PHE A 112 -2.96 -3.81 -10.31
CA PHE A 112 -1.96 -2.85 -9.87
C PHE A 112 -2.24 -2.32 -8.46
N CYS A 113 -1.28 -2.37 -7.54
CA CYS A 113 -1.48 -1.89 -6.17
C CYS A 113 -0.34 -0.97 -5.72
N PRO A 114 -0.52 0.37 -5.75
CA PRO A 114 0.42 1.25 -5.08
C PRO A 114 0.24 1.15 -3.56
N ILE A 115 1.28 0.71 -2.86
CA ILE A 115 1.25 0.64 -1.41
C ILE A 115 1.26 2.06 -0.83
N PRO A 116 0.30 2.44 0.04
CA PRO A 116 0.33 3.73 0.71
C PRO A 116 1.67 3.97 1.42
N VAL A 117 2.20 5.19 1.37
CA VAL A 117 3.44 5.49 2.11
C VAL A 117 3.17 5.58 3.61
N LYS A 118 4.17 5.23 4.42
CA LYS A 118 4.08 5.26 5.89
C LYS A 118 3.53 6.57 6.45
N ALA A 119 3.95 7.71 5.89
CA ALA A 119 3.49 9.04 6.34
C ALA A 119 2.02 9.32 6.04
N ALA A 120 1.46 8.71 5.00
CA ALA A 120 0.03 8.82 4.70
C ALA A 120 -0.82 8.03 5.71
N VAL A 121 -0.30 6.88 6.13
CA VAL A 121 -1.01 5.96 7.04
C VAL A 121 -0.80 6.34 8.50
N MET A 122 0.38 6.84 8.88
CA MET A 122 0.73 7.19 10.25
C MET A 122 1.33 8.60 10.33
N PRO A 123 0.56 9.63 9.96
CA PRO A 123 1.05 11.01 9.83
C PRO A 123 1.54 11.59 11.17
N GLY A 124 0.87 11.25 12.28
CA GLY A 124 1.26 11.64 13.63
C GLY A 124 2.57 11.02 14.12
N LYS A 125 3.16 10.07 13.36
CA LYS A 125 4.51 9.56 13.64
C LYS A 125 5.60 10.36 12.92
N LEU A 126 5.23 11.24 11.99
CA LEU A 126 6.16 12.16 11.33
C LEU A 126 6.08 13.56 11.94
N SER A 127 4.88 14.10 12.16
CA SER A 127 4.66 15.45 12.68
C SER A 127 3.63 15.46 13.81
N ALA A 128 3.89 16.26 14.85
CA ALA A 128 2.92 16.50 15.93
C ALA A 128 1.77 17.42 15.48
N ASN A 129 1.98 18.17 14.40
CA ASN A 129 0.96 19.02 13.78
C ASN A 129 0.12 18.26 12.73
N ALA A 130 0.40 16.97 12.52
CA ALA A 130 -0.45 16.11 11.71
C ALA A 130 -1.91 16.24 12.19
N PRO A 131 -2.86 16.66 11.33
CA PRO A 131 -4.20 16.92 11.82
C PRO A 131 -4.90 15.65 12.34
N PRO A 132 -6.01 15.79 13.09
CA PRO A 132 -6.68 14.66 13.74
C PRO A 132 -7.16 13.60 12.75
N ALA A 133 -7.24 12.35 13.20
CA ALA A 133 -7.35 11.09 12.44
C ALA A 133 -8.53 10.91 11.45
N SER A 134 -9.26 11.96 11.06
CA SER A 134 -10.48 11.88 10.25
C SER A 134 -10.28 11.75 8.74
N GLY A 135 -9.05 11.85 8.21
CA GLY A 135 -8.79 11.65 6.79
C GLY A 135 -7.33 11.32 6.46
N PRO A 136 -7.06 10.71 5.30
CA PRO A 136 -5.70 10.42 4.88
C PRO A 136 -5.04 11.72 4.37
N TYR A 137 -3.89 12.09 4.94
CA TYR A 137 -3.02 13.08 4.34
C TYR A 137 -2.27 12.36 3.23
N VAL A 138 -2.74 12.51 2.01
CA VAL A 138 -2.18 11.87 0.81
C VAL A 138 -1.45 12.90 -0.03
N ASN A 139 -0.69 12.44 -1.01
CA ASN A 139 -0.50 13.19 -2.23
C ASN A 139 -1.80 13.09 -3.05
N PRO A 140 -2.60 14.17 -3.23
CA PRO A 140 -3.84 14.12 -4.02
C PRO A 140 -3.62 13.58 -5.44
N TYR A 141 -2.44 13.81 -5.98
CA TYR A 141 -2.10 13.38 -7.33
C TYR A 141 -1.78 11.88 -7.44
N THR A 142 -1.57 11.17 -6.32
CA THR A 142 -1.62 9.69 -6.33
C THR A 142 -3.04 9.22 -6.67
N THR A 143 -4.06 9.85 -6.10
CA THR A 143 -5.46 9.57 -6.44
C THR A 143 -5.75 9.94 -7.90
N LYS A 144 -5.25 11.08 -8.38
CA LYS A 144 -5.33 11.46 -9.80
C LYS A 144 -4.73 10.39 -10.72
N LEU A 145 -3.51 9.95 -10.44
CA LEU A 145 -2.84 8.90 -11.23
C LEU A 145 -3.65 7.61 -11.24
N LEU A 146 -4.19 7.18 -10.10
CA LEU A 146 -5.01 5.98 -10.01
C LEU A 146 -6.31 6.08 -10.81
N ALA A 147 -6.97 7.24 -10.80
CA ALA A 147 -8.16 7.49 -11.61
C ALA A 147 -7.83 7.44 -13.10
N GLU A 148 -6.76 8.12 -13.54
CA GLU A 148 -6.31 8.08 -14.93
C GLU A 148 -5.93 6.66 -15.38
N LEU A 149 -5.30 5.87 -14.50
CA LEU A 149 -4.96 4.47 -14.78
C LEU A 149 -6.22 3.61 -14.96
N ALA A 150 -7.23 3.80 -14.10
CA ALA A 150 -8.51 3.10 -14.22
C ALA A 150 -9.24 3.48 -15.52
N GLU A 151 -9.23 4.75 -15.91
CA GLU A 151 -9.77 5.21 -17.21
C GLU A 151 -9.02 4.57 -18.39
N ALA A 152 -7.72 4.31 -18.24
CA ALA A 152 -6.90 3.60 -19.23
C ALA A 152 -7.06 2.06 -19.16
N GLY A 153 -7.99 1.54 -18.37
CA GLY A 153 -8.28 0.10 -18.26
C GLY A 153 -7.34 -0.68 -17.34
N VAL A 154 -6.56 -0.01 -16.50
CA VAL A 154 -5.72 -0.66 -15.47
C VAL A 154 -6.53 -0.83 -14.18
N GLU A 155 -6.79 -2.07 -13.79
CA GLU A 155 -7.42 -2.32 -12.49
C GLU A 155 -6.45 -1.96 -11.37
N CYS A 156 -6.89 -1.10 -10.46
CA CYS A 156 -6.11 -0.65 -9.32
C CYS A 156 -6.70 -1.13 -7.99
N VAL A 157 -5.85 -1.56 -7.06
CA VAL A 157 -6.19 -1.78 -5.65
C VAL A 157 -5.79 -0.55 -4.86
N ASP A 158 -6.76 0.03 -4.16
CA ASP A 158 -6.53 1.13 -3.24
C ASP A 158 -6.71 0.63 -1.80
N LEU A 159 -5.57 0.49 -1.11
CA LEU A 159 -5.51 -0.02 0.25
C LEU A 159 -5.85 1.04 1.32
N MET A 160 -5.88 2.33 0.95
CA MET A 160 -6.06 3.41 1.92
C MET A 160 -7.34 3.26 2.76
N PRO A 161 -8.53 2.97 2.18
CA PRO A 161 -9.74 2.80 2.97
C PRO A 161 -9.64 1.67 4.00
N ALA A 162 -9.11 0.51 3.59
CA ALA A 162 -8.94 -0.63 4.48
C ALA A 162 -7.93 -0.32 5.59
N PHE A 163 -6.85 0.41 5.27
CA PHE A 163 -5.86 0.82 6.26
C PHE A 163 -6.42 1.84 7.25
N MET A 164 -7.20 2.83 6.79
CA MET A 164 -7.84 3.81 7.68
C MET A 164 -8.87 3.16 8.60
N ALA A 165 -9.64 2.19 8.11
CA ALA A 165 -10.62 1.46 8.91
C ALA A 165 -9.97 0.63 10.03
N GLU A 166 -8.72 0.22 9.84
CA GLU A 166 -8.06 -0.72 10.75
C GLU A 166 -6.97 -0.06 11.60
N ARG A 167 -6.23 0.97 11.13
CA ARG A 167 -4.98 1.44 11.77
C ARG A 167 -5.10 1.80 13.24
N ASP A 168 -6.21 2.42 13.62
CA ASP A 168 -6.44 3.01 14.93
C ASP A 168 -7.11 2.03 15.91
N LYS A 169 -7.48 0.81 15.45
CA LYS A 169 -7.98 -0.23 16.34
C LYS A 169 -6.88 -0.69 17.31
N PRO A 170 -7.23 -1.04 18.57
CA PRO A 170 -6.27 -1.59 19.54
C PRO A 170 -5.52 -2.79 18.97
N ALA A 171 -4.19 -2.76 19.00
CA ALA A 171 -3.35 -3.82 18.47
C ALA A 171 -1.98 -3.87 19.16
N THR A 172 -1.32 -5.02 19.03
CA THR A 172 0.02 -5.26 19.59
C THR A 172 1.15 -4.68 18.73
N GLU A 173 0.87 -4.30 17.49
CA GLU A 173 1.84 -3.68 16.58
C GLU A 173 1.20 -2.57 15.72
N PRO A 174 1.99 -1.54 15.36
CA PRO A 174 1.57 -0.49 14.41
C PRO A 174 1.37 -1.05 12.99
N PHE A 175 0.83 -0.26 12.07
CA PHE A 175 0.63 -0.64 10.66
C PHE A 175 1.94 -0.70 9.84
N TYR A 176 2.98 0.02 10.26
CA TYR A 176 4.32 -0.16 9.70
C TYR A 176 5.34 -0.41 10.78
N MET A 177 6.36 -1.18 10.42
CA MET A 177 7.50 -1.41 11.29
C MET A 177 8.18 -0.08 11.61
N LYS A 178 8.51 0.12 12.88
CA LYS A 178 8.97 1.41 13.40
C LYS A 178 10.30 1.86 12.81
N LEU A 179 11.23 0.93 12.66
CA LEU A 179 12.62 1.19 12.27
C LEU A 179 12.94 0.85 10.81
N ASP A 180 11.90 0.62 10.01
CA ASP A 180 12.03 -0.11 8.75
C ASP A 180 11.05 0.41 7.69
N THR A 181 11.37 0.31 6.41
CA THR A 181 10.52 0.81 5.32
C THR A 181 9.19 0.06 5.17
N HIS A 182 9.13 -1.20 5.61
CA HIS A 182 8.02 -2.10 5.35
C HIS A 182 6.85 -1.91 6.33
N TRP A 183 5.66 -2.18 5.81
CA TRP A 183 4.46 -2.45 6.60
C TRP A 183 4.63 -3.63 7.59
N SER A 184 3.83 -3.65 8.65
CA SER A 184 3.83 -4.75 9.64
C SER A 184 3.02 -5.95 9.17
N HIS A 185 3.12 -7.07 9.90
CA HIS A 185 2.30 -8.26 9.66
C HIS A 185 0.80 -7.92 9.68
N ARG A 186 0.36 -7.11 10.63
CA ARG A 186 -1.02 -6.61 10.70
C ARG A 186 -1.49 -5.95 9.40
N ALA A 187 -0.72 -5.03 8.85
CA ALA A 187 -1.07 -4.33 7.60
C ALA A 187 -1.03 -5.29 6.39
N LEU A 188 -0.04 -6.19 6.34
CA LEU A 188 0.03 -7.26 5.35
C LEU A 188 -1.22 -8.14 5.35
N ARG A 189 -1.74 -8.52 6.53
CA ARG A 189 -2.97 -9.32 6.65
C ARG A 189 -4.21 -8.59 6.15
N VAL A 190 -4.31 -7.29 6.40
CA VAL A 190 -5.39 -6.44 5.87
C VAL A 190 -5.29 -6.36 4.35
N ALA A 191 -4.12 -6.07 3.80
CA ALA A 191 -3.90 -6.01 2.35
C ALA A 191 -4.19 -7.35 1.67
N ALA A 192 -3.70 -8.46 2.22
CA ALA A 192 -3.98 -9.80 1.71
C ALA A 192 -5.47 -10.12 1.64
N SER A 193 -6.26 -9.60 2.59
CA SER A 193 -7.72 -9.78 2.60
C SER A 193 -8.38 -8.98 1.47
N VAL A 194 -7.92 -7.76 1.21
CA VAL A 194 -8.37 -6.94 0.08
C VAL A 194 -8.00 -7.62 -1.25
N PHE A 195 -6.75 -8.08 -1.42
CA PHE A 195 -6.32 -8.81 -2.61
C PHE A 195 -7.13 -10.08 -2.83
N ALA A 196 -7.35 -10.88 -1.78
CA ALA A 196 -8.14 -12.10 -1.88
C ALA A 196 -9.58 -11.81 -2.32
N GLU A 197 -10.18 -10.70 -1.86
CA GLU A 197 -11.52 -10.30 -2.31
C GLU A 197 -11.54 -9.94 -3.80
N ARG A 198 -10.52 -9.21 -4.28
CA ARG A 198 -10.37 -8.88 -5.70
C ARG A 198 -10.19 -10.13 -6.55
N ILE A 199 -9.25 -10.99 -6.16
CA ILE A 199 -8.91 -12.21 -6.89
C ILE A 199 -10.12 -13.15 -7.02
N LYS A 200 -10.96 -13.22 -5.98
CA LYS A 200 -12.21 -14.01 -6.02
C LYS A 200 -13.23 -13.54 -7.05
N GLY A 201 -13.08 -12.31 -7.54
CA GLY A 201 -13.96 -11.71 -8.55
C GLY A 201 -13.60 -12.05 -9.99
N TYR A 202 -12.43 -12.63 -10.26
CA TYR A 202 -12.03 -12.98 -11.63
C TYR A 202 -12.74 -14.23 -12.13
N ASP A 203 -13.04 -14.25 -13.44
CA ASP A 203 -13.80 -15.33 -14.09
C ASP A 203 -13.08 -16.70 -14.05
N TRP A 204 -11.75 -16.70 -13.95
CA TRP A 204 -10.95 -17.93 -13.82
C TRP A 204 -10.92 -18.49 -12.39
N TYR A 205 -11.27 -17.69 -11.37
CA TYR A 205 -11.18 -18.09 -9.97
C TYR A 205 -12.08 -19.29 -9.59
N PRO A 206 -13.34 -19.40 -10.07
CA PRO A 206 -14.20 -20.55 -9.79
C PRO A 206 -13.59 -21.91 -10.21
N GLU A 207 -12.78 -21.94 -11.27
CA GLU A 207 -12.08 -23.15 -11.69
C GLU A 207 -10.92 -23.48 -10.75
N LEU A 208 -10.15 -22.47 -10.33
CA LEU A 208 -9.03 -22.65 -9.40
C LEU A 208 -9.46 -23.28 -8.07
N VAL A 209 -10.62 -22.88 -7.53
CA VAL A 209 -11.09 -23.37 -6.22
C VAL A 209 -11.70 -24.76 -6.23
N LYS A 210 -11.76 -25.44 -7.39
CA LYS A 210 -12.15 -26.86 -7.44
C LYS A 210 -11.13 -27.76 -6.76
N GLU A 211 -9.86 -27.36 -6.77
CA GLU A 211 -8.75 -28.07 -6.13
C GLU A 211 -8.01 -27.14 -5.16
N PRO A 212 -8.64 -26.74 -4.05
CA PRO A 212 -8.05 -25.76 -3.16
C PRO A 212 -6.88 -26.36 -2.37
N VAL A 213 -5.78 -25.61 -2.27
CA VAL A 213 -4.67 -25.95 -1.40
C VAL A 213 -4.92 -25.37 0.00
N ALA A 214 -5.13 -26.24 0.98
CA ALA A 214 -5.33 -25.85 2.37
C ALA A 214 -4.00 -25.58 3.08
N TYR A 215 -3.49 -24.36 2.99
CA TYR A 215 -2.32 -23.94 3.76
C TYR A 215 -2.65 -23.79 5.25
N THR A 216 -1.66 -24.08 6.09
CA THR A 216 -1.70 -23.75 7.52
C THR A 216 -0.64 -22.71 7.85
N VAL A 217 -0.83 -21.99 8.95
CA VAL A 217 0.12 -20.98 9.41
C VAL A 217 0.64 -21.31 10.80
N LYS A 218 1.96 -21.24 10.98
CA LYS A 218 2.61 -21.29 12.27
C LYS A 218 3.08 -19.89 12.65
N LYS A 219 2.49 -19.33 13.71
CA LYS A 219 2.92 -18.03 14.24
C LYS A 219 4.33 -18.14 14.80
N VAL A 220 5.17 -17.21 14.40
CA VAL A 220 6.55 -17.08 14.89
C VAL A 220 6.84 -15.65 15.27
N THR A 221 7.96 -15.47 15.97
CA THR A 221 8.48 -14.15 16.30
C THR A 221 9.93 -14.09 15.88
N VAL A 222 10.29 -13.03 15.18
CA VAL A 222 11.66 -12.74 14.79
C VAL A 222 12.17 -11.48 15.47
N LYS A 223 13.47 -11.41 15.73
CA LYS A 223 14.13 -10.18 16.14
C LYS A 223 14.86 -9.60 14.93
N ARG A 224 14.54 -8.37 14.55
CA ARG A 224 15.15 -7.71 13.40
C ARG A 224 15.43 -6.25 13.70
N ARG A 225 16.64 -5.80 13.35
CA ARG A 225 16.94 -4.38 13.27
C ARG A 225 16.56 -3.91 11.87
N GLY A 226 15.74 -2.87 11.78
CA GLY A 226 15.12 -2.44 10.52
C GLY A 226 16.12 -1.92 9.50
N ASP A 227 15.74 -1.96 8.23
CA ASP A 227 16.55 -1.57 7.07
C ASP A 227 16.99 -0.09 7.13
N ILE A 228 16.16 0.81 7.66
CA ILE A 228 16.53 2.22 7.85
C ILE A 228 17.65 2.34 8.91
N VAL A 229 17.80 1.40 9.83
CA VAL A 229 18.90 1.46 10.81
C VAL A 229 20.18 0.84 10.26
N VAL A 230 20.09 -0.30 9.58
CA VAL A 230 21.27 -1.06 9.15
C VAL A 230 21.73 -0.74 7.73
N GLY A 231 20.85 -0.18 6.91
CA GLY A 231 21.08 0.07 5.50
C GLY A 231 22.22 1.06 5.25
N PRO A 232 22.95 0.89 4.14
CA PRO A 232 23.98 1.83 3.75
C PRO A 232 23.36 3.21 3.52
N ARG A 233 24.03 4.26 4.01
CA ARG A 233 23.57 5.66 3.88
C ARG A 233 22.15 5.92 4.41
N MET A 234 21.63 5.09 5.33
CA MET A 234 20.33 5.37 5.95
C MET A 234 20.47 6.32 7.14
N LEU A 235 21.26 5.94 8.15
CA LEU A 235 21.56 6.78 9.32
C LEU A 235 23.08 6.90 9.57
N PRO A 236 23.54 8.01 10.19
CA PRO A 236 24.88 8.11 10.76
C PRO A 236 25.14 7.00 11.78
N ALA A 237 26.38 6.51 11.86
CA ALA A 237 26.74 5.40 12.76
C ALA A 237 26.38 5.69 14.24
N ALA A 238 26.62 6.92 14.70
CA ALA A 238 26.31 7.34 16.06
C ALA A 238 24.81 7.28 16.42
N GLU A 239 23.92 7.44 15.44
CA GLU A 239 22.47 7.36 15.68
C GLU A 239 21.96 5.93 15.76
N ARG A 240 22.60 4.99 15.02
CA ARG A 240 22.18 3.59 14.96
C ARG A 240 22.16 2.92 16.33
N ILE A 241 23.04 3.36 17.24
CA ILE A 241 23.18 2.84 18.60
C ILE A 241 21.89 3.03 19.42
N LYS A 242 21.08 4.05 19.09
CA LYS A 242 19.81 4.35 19.78
C LYS A 242 18.70 3.33 19.48
N TYR A 243 18.87 2.50 18.45
CA TYR A 243 17.81 1.67 17.91
C TYR A 243 18.07 0.17 18.14
N ALA A 244 17.42 -0.37 19.16
CA ALA A 244 17.43 -1.80 19.45
C ALA A 244 16.64 -2.60 18.38
N PRO A 245 16.98 -3.88 18.13
CA PRO A 245 16.17 -4.74 17.27
C PRO A 245 14.71 -4.82 17.73
N MET A 246 13.78 -4.74 16.79
CA MET A 246 12.35 -4.94 17.03
C MET A 246 12.02 -6.42 17.16
N LYS A 247 11.07 -6.75 18.03
CA LYS A 247 10.40 -8.04 18.04
C LYS A 247 9.22 -7.96 17.08
N LEU A 248 9.23 -8.76 16.01
CA LEU A 248 8.22 -8.73 14.94
C LEU A 248 7.43 -10.03 14.92
N HIS A 249 6.14 -9.92 14.66
CA HIS A 249 5.27 -11.06 14.39
C HIS A 249 5.41 -11.49 12.93
N ALA A 250 5.42 -12.79 12.68
CA ALA A 250 5.40 -13.35 11.34
C ALA A 250 4.69 -14.71 11.35
N GLU A 251 4.33 -15.19 10.16
CA GLU A 251 3.68 -16.50 9.96
C GLU A 251 4.51 -17.33 8.99
N GLN A 252 4.88 -18.54 9.39
CA GLN A 252 5.41 -19.54 8.46
C GLN A 252 4.23 -20.26 7.81
N VAL A 253 4.17 -20.22 6.49
CA VAL A 253 3.12 -20.89 5.71
C VAL A 253 3.56 -22.33 5.43
N LEU A 254 2.69 -23.29 5.72
CA LEU A 254 2.91 -24.72 5.54
C LEU A 254 1.90 -25.29 4.54
N LYS A 255 2.36 -26.18 3.67
CA LYS A 255 1.54 -27.00 2.77
C LYS A 255 0.82 -28.12 3.57
N PRO A 256 -0.19 -28.78 3.00
CA PRO A 256 -0.91 -29.87 3.67
C PRO A 256 -0.03 -31.04 4.14
N ASP A 257 1.09 -31.28 3.45
CA ASP A 257 2.10 -32.29 3.81
C ASP A 257 3.05 -31.86 4.94
N GLY A 258 2.86 -30.65 5.49
CA GLY A 258 3.67 -30.07 6.56
C GLY A 258 4.97 -29.42 6.08
N SER A 259 5.28 -29.44 4.79
CA SER A 259 6.43 -28.73 4.23
C SER A 259 6.21 -27.22 4.17
N PHE A 260 7.29 -26.44 4.15
CA PHE A 260 7.17 -24.98 3.98
C PHE A 260 6.62 -24.63 2.59
N TYR A 261 5.86 -23.55 2.52
CA TYR A 261 5.49 -22.92 1.25
C TYR A 261 6.75 -22.64 0.41
N LYS A 262 6.62 -22.94 -0.88
CA LYS A 262 7.58 -22.59 -1.93
C LYS A 262 6.75 -22.15 -3.12
N ASP A 263 7.25 -21.15 -3.83
CA ASP A 263 6.66 -20.68 -5.07
C ASP A 263 6.49 -21.85 -6.05
N ASP A 264 5.37 -21.82 -6.75
CA ASP A 264 5.00 -22.83 -7.73
C ASP A 264 5.01 -22.17 -9.11
N GLU A 265 5.84 -22.67 -10.03
CA GLU A 265 5.92 -22.15 -11.40
C GLU A 265 4.61 -22.30 -12.17
N SER A 266 3.74 -23.20 -11.73
CA SER A 266 2.39 -23.40 -12.29
C SER A 266 1.32 -22.52 -11.62
N SER A 267 1.70 -21.66 -10.67
CA SER A 267 0.75 -20.77 -9.99
C SER A 267 0.01 -19.88 -10.99
N PRO A 268 -1.33 -19.81 -10.94
CA PRO A 268 -2.12 -18.92 -11.80
C PRO A 268 -1.97 -17.45 -11.40
N ILE A 269 -1.34 -17.17 -10.25
CA ILE A 269 -1.12 -15.84 -9.71
C ILE A 269 0.37 -15.62 -9.55
N VAL A 270 0.87 -14.54 -10.14
CA VAL A 270 2.24 -14.05 -9.96
C VAL A 270 2.17 -12.75 -9.17
N VAL A 271 2.92 -12.68 -8.07
CA VAL A 271 3.09 -11.45 -7.30
C VAL A 271 4.42 -10.82 -7.68
N LEU A 272 4.38 -9.59 -8.21
CA LEU A 272 5.55 -8.81 -8.57
C LEU A 272 5.55 -7.50 -7.78
N GLY A 273 6.66 -7.17 -7.14
CA GLY A 273 6.79 -5.97 -6.31
C GLY A 273 8.22 -5.75 -5.83
N ASP A 274 8.38 -4.80 -4.91
CA ASP A 274 9.58 -4.63 -4.11
C ASP A 274 9.52 -5.45 -2.81
N SER A 275 10.56 -5.33 -1.99
CA SER A 275 10.72 -6.07 -0.74
C SER A 275 9.64 -5.75 0.29
#